data_AF-A0A7V9D3L6-F1
#
_entry.id   AF-A0A7V9D3L6-F1
#
_cell.length_a   1.000
_cell.length_b   1.000
_cell.length_c   1.000
_cell.angle_alpha   90.00
_cell.angle_beta   90.00
_cell.angle_gamma   90.00
#
_symmetry.space_group_name_H-M   'P 1'
#
loop_
_entity.id
_entity.type
_entity.pdbx_description
1 polymer ?
#
loop_
_entity_poly.entity_id
_entity_poly.type
_entity_poly.pdbx_seq_one_letter_code
_entity_poly.pdbx_strand_id
1 'polypeptide(L)' 'PCTDAPENPILETKGAAAGPGHQTIIKDHDGDAWIVYHAWPPDSIGVEPPGRLLWIDRLLWTDGKPVVHGPTSDPQPAP' A
#
# COMPACT_ATOMS: atom_id res chain seq x y z
N PRO A 1 12.40 -8.67 21.77
CA PRO A 1 10.92 -8.63 21.65
C PRO A 1 10.54 -7.50 20.68
N CYS A 2 9.50 -7.68 19.88
CA CYS A 2 8.98 -6.61 19.01
C CYS A 2 7.95 -5.77 19.77
N THR A 3 7.86 -4.47 19.47
CA THR A 3 6.84 -3.55 19.98
C THR A 3 6.20 -2.85 18.80
N ASP A 4 4.89 -2.63 18.85
CA ASP A 4 4.17 -1.95 17.78
C ASP A 4 4.65 -0.51 17.63
N ALA A 5 4.77 -0.07 16.38
CA ALA A 5 5.08 1.32 16.07
C ALA A 5 3.88 2.21 16.45
N PRO A 6 4.12 3.37 17.10
CA PRO A 6 3.03 4.25 17.52
C PRO A 6 2.30 4.90 16.34
N GLU A 7 2.95 4.99 15.17
CA GLU A 7 2.37 5.47 13.91
C GLU A 7 1.51 4.44 13.16
N ASN A 8 1.36 3.21 13.66
CA ASN A 8 0.45 2.25 13.02
C ASN A 8 -1.00 2.76 13.02
N PRO A 9 -1.78 2.49 11.95
CA PRO A 9 -1.40 1.78 10.73
C PRO A 9 -0.67 2.69 9.72
N ILE A 10 0.31 2.14 9.00
CA ILE A 10 0.99 2.85 7.89
C ILE A 10 0.26 2.71 6.54
N LEU A 11 -0.78 1.89 6.49
CA LEU A 11 -1.61 1.63 5.31
C LEU A 11 -3.03 1.29 5.79
N GLU A 12 -4.02 2.01 5.29
CA GLU A 12 -5.42 1.88 5.71
C GLU A 12 -6.38 2.17 4.55
N THR A 13 -7.66 1.81 4.74
CA THR A 13 -8.71 2.06 3.75
C THR A 13 -8.81 3.55 3.42
N LYS A 14 -8.63 3.89 2.14
CA LYS A 14 -8.76 5.27 1.64
C LYS A 14 -9.09 5.27 0.15
N GLY A 15 -9.98 6.17 -0.26
CA GLY A 15 -10.37 6.31 -1.65
C GLY A 15 -10.91 5.01 -2.23
N ALA A 16 -10.32 4.56 -3.34
CA ALA A 16 -10.74 3.34 -4.05
C ALA A 16 -10.09 2.04 -3.51
N ALA A 17 -9.34 2.09 -2.40
CA ALA A 17 -8.72 0.91 -1.79
C ALA A 17 -9.41 0.56 -0.47
N ALA A 18 -10.22 -0.50 -0.46
CA ALA A 18 -10.83 -1.04 0.74
C ALA A 18 -10.01 -2.22 1.31
N GLY A 19 -9.64 -2.13 2.58
CA GLY A 19 -8.90 -3.16 3.31
C GLY A 19 -7.52 -3.48 2.71
N PRO A 20 -6.65 -2.49 2.47
CA PRO A 20 -5.33 -2.75 1.91
C PRO A 20 -4.45 -3.55 2.90
N GLY A 21 -3.71 -4.55 2.39
CA GLY A 21 -2.81 -5.33 3.25
C GLY A 21 -2.12 -6.51 2.56
N HIS A 22 -1.46 -7.34 3.37
CA HIS A 22 -0.64 -8.48 2.95
C HIS A 22 0.41 -8.06 1.91
N GLN A 23 1.16 -7.03 2.29
CA GLN A 23 2.11 -6.34 1.45
C GLN A 23 3.45 -7.07 1.31
N THR A 24 4.17 -6.72 0.26
CA THR A 24 5.62 -6.89 0.14
C THR A 24 6.26 -5.53 -0.18
N ILE A 25 7.55 -5.37 0.15
CA ILE A 25 8.33 -4.18 -0.19
C ILE A 25 9.33 -4.56 -1.26
N ILE A 26 9.34 -3.82 -2.36
CA ILE A 26 10.31 -3.98 -3.47
C ILE A 26 11.14 -2.70 -3.62
N LYS A 27 12.24 -2.81 -4.36
CA LYS A 27 13.00 -1.67 -4.84
C LYS A 27 13.00 -1.64 -6.36
N ASP A 28 12.93 -0.44 -6.93
CA ASP A 28 13.09 -0.25 -8.37
C ASP A 28 14.57 -0.20 -8.79
N HIS A 29 14.80 0.17 -10.05
CA HIS A 29 16.14 0.26 -10.64
C HIS A 29 17.02 1.38 -10.06
N ASP A 30 16.39 2.46 -9.58
CA ASP A 30 17.05 3.59 -8.92
C ASP A 30 17.27 3.32 -7.41
N GLY A 31 16.76 2.18 -6.92
CA GLY A 31 16.91 1.73 -5.54
C GLY A 31 15.82 2.25 -4.60
N ASP A 32 14.81 2.91 -5.14
CA ASP A 32 13.73 3.48 -4.36
C ASP A 32 12.71 2.42 -3.94
N ALA A 33 12.13 2.58 -2.75
CA ALA A 33 11.23 1.59 -2.18
C ALA A 33 9.77 1.80 -2.61
N TRP A 34 9.10 0.69 -2.88
CA TRP A 34 7.68 0.62 -3.22
C TRP A 34 7.00 -0.45 -2.36
N ILE A 35 5.76 -0.20 -1.96
CA ILE A 35 4.92 -1.16 -1.25
C ILE A 35 3.90 -1.72 -2.24
N VAL A 36 3.87 -3.05 -2.38
CA VAL A 36 2.93 -3.76 -3.24
C VAL A 36 1.99 -4.55 -2.34
N TYR A 37 0.68 -4.40 -2.53
CA TYR A 37 -0.32 -4.95 -1.62
C TYR A 37 -1.62 -5.28 -2.37
N HIS A 38 -2.56 -5.94 -1.70
CA HIS A 38 -3.90 -6.14 -2.25
C HIS A 38 -4.91 -5.22 -1.58
N ALA A 39 -5.94 -4.82 -2.31
CA ALA A 39 -7.13 -4.15 -1.77
C ALA A 39 -8.37 -4.48 -2.61
N TRP A 40 -9.55 -4.35 -2.01
CA TRP A 40 -10.82 -4.48 -2.71
C TRP A 40 -11.22 -3.15 -3.37
N PRO A 41 -11.89 -3.18 -4.54
CA PRO A 41 -12.75 -2.08 -4.94
C PRO A 41 -13.84 -1.86 -3.86
N PRO A 42 -14.18 -0.61 -3.50
CA PRO A 42 -15.08 -0.34 -2.37
C PRO A 42 -16.47 -0.99 -2.53
N ASP A 43 -16.98 -1.02 -3.76
CA ASP A 43 -18.30 -1.55 -4.08
C ASP A 43 -18.31 -3.06 -4.38
N SER A 44 -17.19 -3.75 -4.13
CA SER A 44 -17.04 -5.18 -4.43
C SER A 44 -16.31 -5.96 -3.35
N ILE A 45 -16.34 -5.47 -2.10
CA ILE A 45 -15.74 -6.16 -0.95
C ILE A 45 -16.38 -7.55 -0.79
N GLY A 46 -15.56 -8.60 -0.90
CA GLY A 46 -16.02 -9.99 -0.78
C GLY A 46 -16.65 -10.56 -2.05
N VAL A 47 -16.65 -9.82 -3.17
CA VAL A 47 -17.25 -10.25 -4.44
C VAL A 47 -16.16 -10.66 -5.45
N GLU A 48 -16.29 -11.87 -5.99
CA GLU A 48 -15.39 -12.42 -7.00
C GLU A 48 -16.23 -12.82 -8.24
N PRO A 49 -16.05 -12.19 -9.41
CA PRO A 49 -15.10 -11.12 -9.76
C PRO A 49 -15.50 -9.70 -9.27
N PRO A 50 -14.55 -8.74 -9.14
CA PRO A 50 -13.15 -8.85 -9.57
C PRO A 50 -12.18 -9.37 -8.51
N GLY A 51 -12.64 -9.64 -7.29
CA GLY A 51 -11.76 -10.02 -6.20
C GLY A 51 -10.93 -8.86 -5.66
N ARG A 52 -9.83 -9.20 -5.00
CA ARG A 52 -8.82 -8.23 -4.56
C ARG A 52 -7.89 -7.92 -5.72
N LEU A 53 -7.64 -6.64 -5.94
CA LEU A 53 -6.75 -6.16 -6.98
C LEU A 53 -5.35 -5.91 -6.42
N LEU A 54 -4.35 -5.95 -7.30
CA LEU A 54 -2.97 -5.58 -6.98
C LEU A 54 -2.84 -4.05 -6.99
N TRP A 55 -2.21 -3.51 -5.96
CA TRP A 55 -1.89 -2.09 -5.81
C TRP A 55 -0.39 -1.93 -5.56
N ILE A 56 0.13 -0.78 -5.97
CA ILE A 56 1.52 -0.39 -5.74
C ILE A 56 1.55 1.10 -5.44
N ASP A 57 2.27 1.48 -4.38
CA ASP A 57 2.49 2.87 -4.00
C ASP A 57 3.92 3.10 -3.53
N ARG A 58 4.34 4.37 -3.58
CA ARG A 58 5.67 4.77 -3.15
C ARG A 58 5.82 4.63 -1.63
N LEU A 59 6.95 4.09 -1.18
CA LEU A 59 7.30 3.96 0.23
C LEU A 59 8.56 4.78 0.52
N LEU A 60 8.47 5.76 1.42
CA LEU A 60 9.62 6.52 1.89
C LEU A 60 10.01 6.09 3.30
N TRP A 61 11.29 6.28 3.63
CA TRP A 61 11.80 6.13 4.98
C TRP A 61 12.15 7.52 5.52
N THR A 62 11.37 8.01 6.47
CA THR A 62 11.59 9.32 7.12
C THR A 62 11.89 9.08 8.60
N ASP A 63 13.04 9.54 9.08
CA ASP A 63 13.49 9.34 10.48
C ASP A 63 13.44 7.87 10.94
N GLY A 64 13.78 6.95 10.02
CA GLY A 64 13.77 5.50 10.28
C GLY A 64 12.38 4.85 10.23
N LYS A 65 11.34 5.59 9.86
CA LYS A 65 9.94 5.12 9.81
C LYS A 65 9.44 4.99 8.37
N PRO A 66 8.68 3.92 8.06
CA PRO A 66 8.03 3.78 6.77
C PRO A 66 6.85 4.75 6.64
N VAL A 67 6.80 5.49 5.52
CA VAL A 67 5.70 6.39 5.17
C VAL A 67 5.20 5.99 3.78
N VAL A 68 3.97 5.50 3.72
CA VAL A 68 3.33 5.11 2.45
C VAL A 68 2.66 6.33 1.83
N HIS A 69 3.02 6.64 0.59
CA HIS A 69 2.38 7.70 -0.21
C HIS A 69 1.23 7.11 -1.01
N GLY A 70 0.22 6.61 -0.31
CA GLY A 70 -0.95 5.97 -0.89
C GLY A 70 -2.00 5.67 0.18
N PRO A 71 -3.02 4.86 -0.13
CA PRO A 71 -3.34 4.30 -1.44
C PRO A 71 -3.60 5.36 -2.53
N THR A 72 -2.97 5.26 -3.72
CA THR A 72 -3.28 6.15 -4.86
C THR A 72 -4.10 5.44 -5.94
N SER A 73 -5.08 6.14 -6.53
CA SER A 73 -5.93 5.61 -7.61
C SER A 73 -5.88 6.45 -8.89
N ASP A 74 -5.11 7.53 -8.87
CA ASP A 74 -4.84 8.40 -10.02
C ASP A 74 -3.45 8.11 -10.59
N PRO A 75 -3.16 8.41 -11.86
CA PRO A 75 -1.84 8.19 -12.46
C PRO A 75 -0.69 8.72 -11.60
N GLN A 76 0.27 7.86 -11.29
CA GLN A 76 1.51 8.19 -10.57
C GLN A 76 2.72 8.03 -11.50
N PRO A 77 3.86 8.69 -11.20
CA PRO A 77 5.13 8.32 -11.80
C PRO A 77 5.43 6.83 -11.62
N ALA A 78 6.01 6.20 -12.64
CA ALA A 78 6.38 4.80 -12.59
C ALA A 78 7.61 4.56 -11.68
N PRO A 79 7.77 3.35 -11.12
CA PRO A 79 9.05 2.83 -10.63
C PRO A 79 10.14 2.75 -11.73
#